data_AF-A0AA45WVN7-F1
#
_entry.id   AF-A0AA45WVN7-F1
#
_cell.length_a   1.000
_cell.length_b   1.000
_cell.length_c   1.000
_cell.angle_alpha   90.00
_cell.angle_beta   90.00
_cell.angle_gamma   90.00
#
_symmetry.space_group_name_H-M   'P 1'
#
loop_
_entity.id
_entity.type
_entity.pdbx_description
1 polymer ?
#
loop_
_entity_poly.entity_id
_entity_poly.type
_entity_poly.pdbx_seq_one_letter_code
_entity_poly.pdbx_strand_id
1 'polypeptide(L)'
;MQLETKHFGTITIDEAKILTFPDGIPGFEEKTRFALVQNPEPEVPFHWLQSVEEEGLTFVVTNPFLIRFNYDFDLPEHVVKKLAIQGQEDVQIFCIVRIPEKVEEMTINLTAPIVLNTRTLMGKQVVLEDDRYHTRHLVQEELAASKQLMEEAAKAADTSSPDKAAAASGTPAEGGR
;
A
#
# COMPACT_ATOMS: atom_id res chain seq x y z
N MET A 1 -4.94 4.36 -26.29
CA MET A 1 -6.07 5.31 -26.48
C MET A 1 -5.80 6.70 -25.91
N GLN A 2 -6.52 7.72 -26.39
CA GLN A 2 -6.66 9.01 -25.70
C GLN A 2 -7.85 8.93 -24.75
N LEU A 3 -7.69 9.44 -23.53
CA LEU A 3 -8.71 9.44 -22.48
C LEU A 3 -8.88 10.86 -21.95
N GLU A 4 -10.11 11.36 -21.98
CA GLU A 4 -10.47 12.60 -21.29
C GLU A 4 -10.61 12.34 -19.79
N THR A 5 -10.03 13.22 -18.97
CA THR A 5 -10.07 13.09 -17.51
C THR A 5 -10.35 14.44 -16.87
N LYS A 6 -11.09 14.43 -15.76
CA LYS A 6 -11.43 15.64 -15.02
C LYS A 6 -10.20 16.36 -14.46
N HIS A 7 -9.19 15.61 -14.05
CA HIS A 7 -8.05 16.13 -13.28
C HIS A 7 -6.77 16.34 -14.10
N PHE A 8 -6.61 15.65 -15.23
CA PHE A 8 -5.39 15.69 -16.05
C PHE A 8 -5.63 16.14 -17.49
N GLY A 9 -6.88 16.49 -17.85
CA GLY A 9 -7.27 16.72 -19.24
C GLY A 9 -7.15 15.45 -20.07
N THR A 10 -6.83 15.61 -21.35
CA THR A 10 -6.60 14.47 -22.25
C THR A 10 -5.25 13.82 -21.97
N ILE A 11 -5.26 12.55 -21.58
CA ILE A 11 -4.05 11.74 -21.36
C ILE A 11 -4.00 10.55 -22.33
N THR A 12 -2.79 10.16 -22.71
CA THR A 12 -2.57 8.95 -23.52
C THR A 12 -2.35 7.75 -22.61
N ILE A 13 -3.24 6.76 -22.72
CA ILE A 13 -3.16 5.48 -21.99
C ILE A 13 -2.76 4.36 -22.94
N ASP A 14 -1.77 3.58 -22.52
CA ASP A 14 -1.46 2.29 -23.15
C ASP A 14 -2.54 1.28 -22.80
N GLU A 15 -3.27 0.83 -23.81
CA GLU A 15 -4.39 -0.11 -23.63
C GLU A 15 -3.94 -1.46 -23.10
N ALA A 16 -2.69 -1.84 -23.36
CA ALA A 16 -2.08 -3.06 -22.82
C ALA A 16 -1.82 -2.97 -21.30
N LYS A 17 -2.01 -1.79 -20.68
CA LYS A 17 -1.84 -1.58 -19.24
C LYS A 17 -3.16 -1.30 -18.51
N ILE A 18 -4.29 -1.40 -19.20
CA ILE A 18 -5.60 -1.20 -18.56
C ILE A 18 -5.87 -2.34 -17.59
N LEU A 19 -6.17 -1.97 -16.35
CA LEU A 19 -6.57 -2.86 -15.29
C LEU A 19 -8.05 -3.22 -15.43
N THR A 20 -8.36 -4.50 -15.25
CA THR A 20 -9.74 -5.01 -15.27
C THR A 20 -10.17 -5.39 -13.86
N PHE A 21 -11.29 -4.84 -13.40
CA PHE A 21 -11.93 -5.10 -12.12
C PHE A 21 -13.26 -5.81 -12.40
N PRO A 22 -13.32 -7.16 -12.35
CA PRO A 22 -14.51 -7.90 -12.78
C PRO A 22 -15.77 -7.62 -11.96
N ASP A 23 -15.61 -7.15 -10.71
CA ASP A 23 -16.71 -6.75 -9.82
C ASP A 23 -16.82 -5.21 -9.70
N GLY A 24 -16.06 -4.48 -10.51
CA GLY A 24 -15.81 -3.06 -10.31
C GLY A 24 -15.19 -2.75 -8.95
N ILE A 25 -15.47 -1.54 -8.47
CA ILE A 25 -15.10 -1.05 -7.15
C ILE A 25 -16.39 -0.81 -6.37
N PRO A 26 -16.51 -1.20 -5.08
CA PRO A 26 -17.69 -0.93 -4.27
C PRO A 26 -18.21 0.52 -4.39
N GLY A 27 -19.49 0.66 -4.74
CA GLY A 27 -20.14 1.94 -5.06
C GLY A 27 -20.03 2.41 -6.52
N PHE A 28 -19.28 1.68 -7.35
CA PHE A 28 -19.04 1.88 -8.78
C PHE A 28 -18.91 0.53 -9.50
N GLU A 29 -19.76 -0.43 -9.15
CA GLU A 29 -19.69 -1.83 -9.60
C GLU A 29 -19.80 -1.99 -11.13
N GLU A 30 -20.43 -1.03 -11.80
CA GLU A 30 -20.55 -0.98 -13.27
C GLU A 30 -19.28 -0.50 -13.97
N LYS A 31 -18.32 0.08 -13.24
CA LYS A 31 -17.03 0.54 -13.76
C LYS A 31 -16.00 -0.54 -13.51
N THR A 32 -15.56 -1.16 -14.59
CA THR A 32 -14.73 -2.36 -14.56
C THR A 32 -13.34 -2.15 -15.16
N ARG A 33 -13.08 -0.98 -15.75
CA ARG A 33 -11.81 -0.71 -16.43
C ARG A 33 -11.16 0.56 -15.88
N PHE A 34 -9.90 0.42 -15.46
CA PHE A 34 -9.14 1.50 -14.84
C PHE A 34 -7.72 1.57 -15.38
N ALA A 35 -7.12 2.74 -15.32
CA ALA A 35 -5.69 2.96 -15.57
C ALA A 35 -5.03 3.48 -14.29
N LEU A 36 -3.86 2.93 -13.96
CA LEU A 36 -3.03 3.47 -12.90
C LEU A 36 -2.14 4.57 -13.49
N VAL A 37 -2.46 5.82 -13.17
CA VAL A 37 -1.68 7.00 -13.54
C VAL A 37 -0.69 7.28 -12.41
N GLN A 38 0.60 7.10 -12.69
CA GLN A 38 1.66 7.32 -11.71
C GLN A 38 1.97 8.81 -11.57
N ASN A 39 2.47 9.18 -10.40
CA ASN A 39 2.98 10.52 -10.17
C ASN A 39 4.28 10.72 -10.95
N PRO A 40 4.44 11.80 -11.72
CA PRO A 40 5.74 12.13 -12.31
C PRO A 40 6.79 12.49 -11.26
N GLU A 41 6.38 12.94 -10.07
CA GLU A 41 7.27 13.26 -8.97
C GLU A 41 7.54 12.01 -8.11
N PRO A 42 8.74 11.40 -8.18
CA PRO A 42 9.00 10.12 -7.53
C PRO A 42 9.01 10.19 -6.00
N GLU A 43 9.18 11.37 -5.42
CA GLU A 43 9.13 11.58 -3.96
C GLU A 43 7.70 11.64 -3.42
N VAL A 44 6.70 11.81 -4.29
CA VAL A 44 5.29 11.88 -3.91
C VAL A 44 4.66 10.48 -4.06
N PRO A 45 4.29 9.80 -2.96
CA PRO A 45 3.87 8.40 -3.00
C PRO A 45 2.41 8.20 -3.43
N PHE A 46 1.75 9.25 -3.93
CA PHE A 46 0.34 9.23 -4.33
C PHE A 46 0.20 9.09 -5.84
N HIS A 47 -0.67 8.19 -6.26
CA HIS A 47 -1.02 7.92 -7.65
C HIS A 47 -2.52 8.04 -7.84
N TRP A 48 -2.98 7.87 -9.08
CA TRP A 48 -4.39 7.93 -9.41
C TRP A 48 -4.85 6.64 -10.09
N LEU A 49 -5.91 6.05 -9.57
CA LEU A 49 -6.65 5.00 -10.24
C LEU A 49 -7.81 5.65 -10.99
N GLN A 50 -7.61 5.88 -12.29
CA GLN A 50 -8.53 6.60 -13.18
C GLN A 50 -9.45 5.61 -13.89
N SER A 51 -10.76 5.80 -13.82
CA SER A 51 -11.70 5.05 -14.66
C SER A 51 -11.50 5.42 -16.12
N VAL A 52 -11.48 4.42 -17.00
CA VAL A 52 -11.47 4.66 -18.46
C VAL A 52 -12.88 4.76 -19.05
N GLU A 53 -13.89 4.50 -18.22
CA GLU A 53 -15.31 4.47 -18.58
C GLU A 53 -16.07 5.70 -18.05
N GLU A 54 -15.46 6.46 -17.15
CA GLU A 54 -16.02 7.68 -16.59
C GLU A 54 -14.93 8.71 -16.26
N GLU A 55 -14.94 9.83 -16.98
CA GLU A 55 -13.91 10.87 -16.92
C GLU A 55 -13.75 11.48 -15.52
N GLY A 56 -14.84 11.56 -14.76
CA GLY A 56 -14.89 12.15 -13.42
C GLY A 56 -14.56 11.19 -12.27
N LEU A 57 -14.40 9.89 -12.57
CA LEU A 57 -14.16 8.87 -11.55
C LEU A 57 -12.66 8.56 -11.44
N THR A 58 -12.07 9.08 -10.38
CA THR A 58 -10.64 8.91 -10.08
C THR A 58 -10.46 8.74 -8.58
N PHE A 59 -9.66 7.75 -8.18
CA PHE A 59 -9.26 7.56 -6.78
C PHE A 59 -7.81 7.94 -6.59
N VAL A 60 -7.50 8.68 -5.53
CA VAL A 60 -6.11 8.83 -5.08
C VAL A 60 -5.73 7.58 -4.32
N VAL A 61 -4.63 6.97 -4.70
CA VAL A 61 -4.15 5.70 -4.14
C VAL A 61 -2.67 5.80 -3.77
N THR A 62 -2.24 5.00 -2.80
CA THR A 62 -0.83 4.91 -2.41
C THR A 62 -0.49 3.50 -1.96
N ASN A 63 0.79 3.15 -2.01
CA ASN A 63 1.27 1.91 -1.42
C ASN A 63 1.15 2.01 0.11
N PRO A 64 0.30 1.19 0.77
CA PRO A 64 0.05 1.31 2.20
C PRO A 64 1.30 1.06 3.06
N PHE A 65 2.27 0.27 2.58
CA PHE A 65 3.50 -0.03 3.32
C PHE A 65 4.40 1.21 3.51
N LEU A 66 4.21 2.27 2.72
CA LEU A 66 4.90 3.56 2.90
C LEU A 66 4.31 4.40 4.04
N ILE A 67 3.07 4.12 4.44
CA ILE A 67 2.36 4.84 5.50
C ILE A 67 2.30 4.03 6.79
N ARG A 68 2.03 2.73 6.67
CA ARG A 68 2.00 1.76 7.77
C ARG A 68 2.99 0.64 7.48
N PHE A 69 4.18 0.70 8.06
CA PHE A 69 5.29 -0.19 7.68
C PHE A 69 5.00 -1.68 7.99
N ASN A 70 4.21 -1.94 9.03
CA ASN A 70 3.78 -3.27 9.46
C ASN A 70 2.35 -3.59 9.01
N TYR A 71 1.89 -2.96 7.93
CA TYR A 71 0.65 -3.39 7.30
C TYR A 71 0.84 -4.84 6.82
N ASP A 72 -0.11 -5.71 7.17
CA ASP A 72 -0.14 -7.11 6.78
C ASP A 72 -1.58 -7.60 6.76
N PHE A 73 -1.88 -8.54 5.86
CA PHE A 73 -3.17 -9.21 5.78
C PHE A 73 -3.05 -10.46 4.91
N ASP A 74 -3.98 -11.40 5.11
CA ASP A 74 -4.09 -12.59 4.27
C ASP A 74 -5.12 -12.38 3.17
N LEU A 75 -4.78 -12.81 1.94
CA LEU A 75 -5.73 -12.83 0.84
C LEU A 75 -6.60 -14.09 0.91
N PRO A 76 -7.94 -13.96 0.92
CA PRO A 76 -8.81 -15.13 0.82
C PRO A 76 -8.55 -15.92 -0.47
N GLU A 77 -8.62 -17.26 -0.39
CA GLU A 77 -8.33 -18.15 -1.54
C GLU A 77 -9.18 -17.82 -2.78
N HIS A 78 -10.43 -17.40 -2.58
CA HIS A 78 -11.32 -17.00 -3.68
C HIS A 78 -10.82 -15.74 -4.42
N VAL A 79 -10.15 -14.81 -3.72
CA VAL A 79 -9.53 -13.63 -4.33
C VAL A 79 -8.30 -14.04 -5.12
N VAL A 80 -7.43 -14.89 -4.54
CA VAL A 80 -6.23 -15.43 -5.20
C VAL A 80 -6.60 -16.10 -6.53
N LYS A 81 -7.62 -16.97 -6.51
CA LYS A 81 -8.14 -17.63 -7.71
C LYS A 81 -8.73 -16.64 -8.72
N LYS A 82 -9.53 -15.68 -8.24
CA LYS A 82 -10.19 -14.70 -9.12
C LYS A 82 -9.21 -13.79 -9.85
N LEU A 83 -8.15 -13.37 -9.18
CA LEU A 83 -7.09 -12.54 -9.76
C LEU A 83 -6.01 -13.36 -10.47
N ALA A 84 -6.11 -14.69 -10.47
CA ALA A 84 -5.14 -15.62 -11.04
C ALA A 84 -3.70 -15.35 -10.54
N ILE A 85 -3.56 -15.07 -9.24
CA ILE A 85 -2.27 -14.83 -8.58
C ILE A 85 -1.52 -16.16 -8.47
N GLN A 86 -0.26 -16.19 -8.93
CA GLN A 86 0.61 -17.38 -8.84
C GLN A 86 1.66 -17.25 -7.74
N GLY A 87 2.03 -16.02 -7.39
CA GLY A 87 2.98 -15.72 -6.31
C GLY A 87 2.82 -14.29 -5.79
N GLN A 88 3.49 -13.98 -4.68
CA GLN A 88 3.45 -12.64 -4.09
C GLN A 88 4.09 -11.58 -4.99
N GLU A 89 5.05 -11.96 -5.80
CA GLU A 89 5.73 -11.13 -6.80
C GLU A 89 4.78 -10.58 -7.88
N ASP A 90 3.65 -11.26 -8.09
CA ASP A 90 2.63 -10.80 -9.04
C ASP A 90 1.78 -9.66 -8.45
N VAL A 91 1.79 -9.49 -7.13
CA VAL A 91 0.82 -8.68 -6.41
C VAL A 91 1.35 -7.27 -6.16
N GLN A 92 0.55 -6.29 -6.55
CA GLN A 92 0.73 -4.89 -6.18
C GLN A 92 -0.45 -4.43 -5.33
N ILE A 93 -0.16 -3.81 -4.19
CA ILE A 93 -1.17 -3.35 -3.23
C ILE A 93 -1.24 -1.83 -3.22
N PHE A 94 -2.46 -1.32 -3.21
CA PHE A 94 -2.77 0.08 -3.01
C PHE A 94 -3.87 0.24 -1.98
N CYS A 95 -3.94 1.39 -1.32
CA CYS A 95 -5.09 1.79 -0.51
C CYS A 95 -5.58 3.16 -0.96
N ILE A 96 -6.89 3.39 -0.88
CA ILE A 96 -7.51 4.66 -1.26
C ILE A 96 -7.25 5.70 -0.16
N VAL A 97 -6.88 6.90 -0.59
CA VAL A 97 -6.59 8.04 0.26
C VAL A 97 -7.65 9.12 0.03
N ARG A 98 -8.21 9.63 1.13
CA ARG A 98 -9.06 10.82 1.12
C ARG A 98 -8.17 12.04 1.41
N ILE A 99 -8.09 12.95 0.44
CA ILE A 99 -7.39 14.24 0.55
C ILE A 99 -8.43 15.34 0.80
N PRO A 100 -8.54 15.86 2.03
CA PRO A 100 -9.31 17.07 2.33
C PRO A 100 -8.47 18.34 2.07
N GLU A 101 -9.05 19.52 2.32
CA GLU A 101 -8.35 20.81 2.15
C GLU A 101 -7.12 20.96 3.06
N LYS A 102 -7.21 20.41 4.28
CA LYS A 102 -6.12 20.42 5.27
C LYS A 102 -5.36 19.10 5.22
N VAL A 103 -4.07 19.14 4.93
CA VAL A 103 -3.24 17.93 4.77
C VAL A 103 -3.22 17.08 6.04
N GLU A 104 -3.37 17.70 7.21
CA GLU A 104 -3.39 17.03 8.52
C GLU A 104 -4.62 16.13 8.70
N GLU A 105 -5.70 16.38 7.96
CA GLU A 105 -6.94 15.60 8.01
C GLU A 105 -6.96 14.46 6.97
N MET A 106 -5.86 14.28 6.23
CA MET A 106 -5.74 13.23 5.22
C MET A 106 -5.87 11.84 5.86
N THR A 107 -6.70 11.00 5.26
CA THR A 107 -6.96 9.65 5.76
C THR A 107 -6.76 8.59 4.70
N ILE A 108 -6.33 7.41 5.12
CA ILE A 108 -6.19 6.21 4.28
C ILE A 108 -7.16 5.12 4.76
N ASN A 109 -7.79 4.42 3.81
CA ASN A 109 -8.63 3.26 4.11
C ASN A 109 -7.77 1.99 4.09
N LEU A 110 -7.46 1.47 5.27
CA LEU A 110 -6.67 0.23 5.43
C LEU A 110 -7.55 -1.02 5.53
N THR A 111 -8.87 -0.87 5.69
CA THR A 111 -9.82 -2.00 5.70
C THR A 111 -10.07 -2.55 4.30
N ALA A 112 -9.91 -1.74 3.25
CA ALA A 112 -10.29 -2.12 1.90
C ALA A 112 -9.17 -1.89 0.85
N PRO A 113 -8.04 -2.62 0.91
CA PRO A 113 -6.98 -2.52 -0.06
C PRO A 113 -7.44 -2.90 -1.48
N ILE A 114 -6.84 -2.24 -2.45
CA ILE A 114 -6.87 -2.61 -3.86
C ILE A 114 -5.71 -3.57 -4.11
N VAL A 115 -6.05 -4.76 -4.56
CA VAL A 115 -5.13 -5.85 -4.89
C VAL A 115 -5.09 -5.96 -6.40
N LEU A 116 -3.91 -5.78 -6.98
CA LEU A 116 -3.67 -5.90 -8.42
C LEU A 116 -2.75 -7.08 -8.68
N ASN A 117 -3.08 -7.88 -9.69
CA ASN A 117 -2.15 -8.82 -10.30
C ASN A 117 -1.51 -8.13 -11.51
N THR A 118 -0.20 -7.89 -11.43
CA THR A 118 0.58 -7.18 -12.44
C THR A 118 0.79 -7.97 -13.73
N ARG A 119 0.62 -9.30 -13.70
CA ARG A 119 0.74 -10.18 -14.88
C ARG A 119 -0.55 -10.30 -15.66
N THR A 120 -1.68 -10.42 -14.95
CA THR A 120 -2.99 -10.57 -15.58
C THR A 120 -3.73 -9.25 -15.73
N LEU A 121 -3.22 -8.17 -15.12
CA LEU A 121 -3.83 -6.85 -15.04
C LEU A 121 -5.24 -6.89 -14.43
N MET A 122 -5.49 -7.87 -13.56
CA MET A 122 -6.74 -7.98 -12.83
C MET A 122 -6.64 -7.27 -11.48
N GLY A 123 -7.69 -6.54 -11.13
CA GLY A 123 -7.80 -5.82 -9.87
C GLY A 123 -9.04 -6.21 -9.07
N LYS A 124 -8.96 -6.09 -7.75
CA LYS A 124 -10.12 -6.16 -6.85
C LYS A 124 -9.89 -5.28 -5.63
N GLN A 125 -10.92 -4.56 -5.20
CA GLN A 125 -10.95 -4.01 -3.84
C GLN A 125 -11.42 -5.10 -2.87
N VAL A 126 -10.56 -5.50 -1.95
CA VAL A 126 -10.81 -6.58 -0.99
C VAL A 126 -11.14 -5.96 0.35
N VAL A 127 -12.30 -6.28 0.92
CA VAL A 127 -12.64 -5.87 2.29
C VAL A 127 -12.03 -6.88 3.25
N LEU A 128 -11.19 -6.40 4.16
CA LEU A 128 -10.55 -7.20 5.19
C LEU A 128 -11.46 -7.33 6.41
N GLU A 129 -11.47 -8.52 6.99
CA GLU A 129 -12.10 -8.79 8.29
C GLU A 129 -11.01 -8.77 9.37
N ASP A 130 -10.45 -7.59 9.62
CA ASP A 130 -9.35 -7.38 10.59
C ASP A 130 -9.57 -6.10 11.40
N ASP A 131 -9.80 -6.26 12.70
CA ASP A 131 -10.09 -5.17 13.63
C ASP A 131 -8.92 -4.20 13.83
N ARG A 132 -7.70 -4.56 13.38
CA ARG A 132 -6.54 -3.65 13.38
C ARG A 132 -6.71 -2.49 12.40
N TYR A 133 -7.58 -2.64 11.40
CA TYR A 133 -7.73 -1.70 10.29
C TYR A 133 -9.14 -1.13 10.19
N HIS A 134 -9.19 0.17 9.97
CA HIS A 134 -10.38 0.99 9.86
C HIS A 134 -10.42 1.69 8.50
N THR A 135 -11.59 2.19 8.14
CA THR A 135 -11.80 2.89 6.87
C THR A 135 -11.13 4.27 6.84
N ARG A 136 -10.71 4.79 8.00
CA ARG A 136 -10.13 6.13 8.17
C ARG A 136 -9.01 6.11 9.20
N HIS A 137 -7.79 5.89 8.72
CA HIS A 137 -6.58 6.13 9.49
C HIS A 137 -5.98 7.48 9.12
N LEU A 138 -5.68 8.34 10.10
CA LEU A 138 -4.98 9.59 9.84
C LEU A 138 -3.56 9.28 9.35
N VAL A 139 -3.20 9.76 8.16
CA VAL A 139 -1.91 9.42 7.55
C VAL A 139 -0.74 9.88 8.40
N GLN A 140 -0.85 11.05 9.04
CA GLN A 140 0.20 11.59 9.92
C GLN A 140 0.44 10.71 11.15
N GLU A 141 -0.63 10.15 11.74
CA GLU A 141 -0.53 9.28 12.91
C GLU A 141 0.12 7.94 12.55
N GLU A 142 -0.28 7.33 11.43
CA GLU A 142 0.32 6.08 10.93
C GLU A 142 1.80 6.26 10.58
N LEU A 143 2.17 7.39 9.97
CA LEU A 143 3.57 7.70 9.66
C LEU A 143 4.42 7.86 10.93
N ALA A 144 3.90 8.57 11.94
CA ALA A 144 4.58 8.75 13.22
C ALA A 144 4.76 7.40 13.95
N ALA A 145 3.71 6.58 14.01
CA ALA A 145 3.76 5.24 14.59
C ALA A 145 4.73 4.32 13.83
N SER A 146 4.69 4.34 12.50
CA SER A 146 5.60 3.55 11.67
C SER A 146 7.05 3.93 11.91
N LYS A 147 7.36 5.23 11.98
CA LYS A 147 8.72 5.69 12.27
C LYS A 147 9.21 5.17 13.62
N GLN A 148 8.39 5.25 14.66
CA GLN A 148 8.74 4.74 15.99
C GLN A 148 9.02 3.23 15.94
N LEU A 149 8.13 2.44 15.33
CA LEU A 149 8.28 0.99 15.26
C LEU A 149 9.52 0.57 14.44
N MET A 150 9.83 1.30 13.36
CA MET A 150 11.06 1.07 12.59
C MET A 150 12.32 1.36 13.41
N GLU A 151 12.33 2.45 14.19
CA GLU A 151 13.44 2.77 15.10
C GLU A 151 13.62 1.70 16.19
N GLU A 152 12.53 1.17 16.74
CA GLU A 152 12.54 0.08 17.72
C GLU A 152 13.06 -1.23 17.11
N ALA A 153 12.60 -1.59 15.92
CA ALA A 153 13.07 -2.77 15.19
C ALA A 153 14.57 -2.69 14.85
N ALA A 154 15.05 -1.51 14.44
CA ALA A 154 16.47 -1.28 14.17
C ALA A 154 17.34 -1.44 15.42
N LYS A 155 16.88 -0.94 16.58
CA LYS A 155 17.57 -1.11 17.87
C LYS A 155 17.60 -2.58 18.30
N ALA A 156 16.49 -3.30 18.17
CA ALA A 156 16.41 -4.71 18.51
C ALA A 156 17.39 -5.55 17.66
N ALA A 157 17.46 -5.29 16.35
CA ALA A 157 18.38 -5.97 15.44
C ALA A 157 19.86 -5.75 15.83
N ASP A 158 20.26 -4.53 16.20
CA ASP A 158 21.64 -4.23 16.64
C ASP A 158 22.01 -4.91 17.97
N THR A 159 21.05 -5.07 18.89
CA THR A 159 21.26 -5.79 20.16
C THR A 159 21.32 -7.31 20.03
N SER A 160 20.76 -7.87 18.96
CA SER A 160 20.73 -9.31 18.68
C SER A 160 21.96 -9.83 17.91
N SER A 161 22.92 -8.96 17.57
CA SER A 161 24.18 -9.36 16.95
C SER A 161 25.06 -10.15 17.95
N PRO A 162 25.53 -11.36 17.60
CA PRO A 162 26.30 -12.21 18.51
C PRO A 162 27.67 -11.61 18.93
N ASP A 163 28.19 -10.60 18.21
CA ASP A 163 29.48 -9.99 18.49
C ASP A 163 29.53 -9.11 19.76
N LYS A 164 28.39 -8.66 20.31
CA LYS A 164 28.37 -7.87 21.57
C LYS A 164 28.22 -8.72 22.84
N ALA A 165 27.89 -10.01 22.74
CA ALA A 165 27.73 -10.89 23.91
C ALA A 165 29.08 -11.30 24.56
N ALA A 166 30.20 -11.18 23.84
CA ALA A 166 31.52 -11.59 24.33
C ALA A 166 32.25 -10.54 25.18
N ALA A 167 31.79 -9.27 25.21
CA ALA A 167 32.50 -8.19 25.90
C ALA A 167 32.17 -8.03 27.41
N ALA A 168 31.23 -8.81 27.95
CA ALA A 168 30.76 -8.66 29.33
C ALA A 168 31.27 -9.72 30.34
N SER A 169 32.21 -10.61 29.95
CA SER A 169 32.80 -11.61 30.86
C SER A 169 34.31 -11.38 31.10
N GLY A 170 34.68 -10.14 31.41
CA GLY A 170 36.01 -9.83 31.95
C GLY A 170 36.04 -10.02 33.46
N THR A 171 36.25 -11.25 33.95
CA THR A 171 36.57 -11.51 35.36
C THR A 171 37.93 -10.88 35.69
N PRO A 172 38.09 -10.08 36.76
CA PRO A 172 39.41 -9.66 37.20
C PRO A 172 40.12 -10.85 37.84
N ALA A 173 41.27 -11.24 37.29
CA ALA A 173 42.15 -12.20 37.92
C ALA A 173 42.72 -11.61 39.22
N GLU A 174 42.41 -12.22 40.36
CA GLU A 174 43.10 -12.00 41.63
C GLU A 174 44.58 -12.38 41.47
N GLY A 175 45.45 -11.36 41.46
CA GLY A 175 46.89 -11.52 41.61
C GLY A 175 47.26 -11.55 43.09
N GLY A 176 47.66 -12.72 43.57
CA GLY A 176 48.09 -12.90 44.95
C GLY A 176 49.43 -12.22 45.27
N ARG A 177 49.58 -11.83 46.54
CA ARG A 177 50.70 -12.17 47.43
C ARG A 177 50.30 -11.90 48.87
#